data_AF-A0AAV8GQ62-F1
#
_entry.id   AF-A0AAV8GQ62-F1
#
_cell.length_a   1.000
_cell.length_b   1.000
_cell.length_c   1.000
_cell.angle_alpha   90.00
_cell.angle_beta   90.00
_cell.angle_gamma   90.00
#
_symmetry.space_group_name_H-M   'P 1'
#
loop_
_entity.id
_entity.type
_entity.pdbx_description
1 polymer ?
#
loop_
_entity_poly.entity_id
_entity_poly.type
_entity_poly.pdbx_seq_one_letter_code
_entity_poly.pdbx_strand_id
1 'polypeptide(L)'
;MLIKYVLMFLPVYFMSFECVPKTIIKQMNILMAKFFWGKMGQGRYMAPVAWKYICRPIEEGGLGVRDLNLFGEALFLKLLWAIISDDKKLWVHICNAKYCPKVGFWNVKLNSPCSRIWRNMVQRKDFFKENVKWSIGDGSRIKAVAQPWFRGWWEQTQITQGSKGKMVADLYDFSMMKWKVDELNQMFNQNQLSEITAIQPQPTRGGAQDRLIWVQSKRGKYSVKEGYKLLRSQANMPPNNEVAVLWQQIQNWKGVVPKVKNFLWRLISGALMLSQNVHRRIHVVSAMCQRCHTENEFETHCFFCHGSRLVWFGSTLGLRTHDLPLNVVTSIDHCTIHMTEEQIKIFSYTLWEIWKARNEAVIQYKRFEPVEI
;
A
#
# COMPACT_ATOMS: atom_id res chain seq x y z
N MET A 1 -11.28 7.73 -9.59
CA MET A 1 -12.06 8.00 -8.35
C MET A 1 -11.60 9.33 -7.76
N LEU A 2 -12.54 10.26 -7.50
CA LEU A 2 -12.23 11.64 -7.10
C LEU A 2 -11.32 11.73 -5.85
N ILE A 3 -11.50 10.83 -4.88
CA ILE A 3 -10.68 10.76 -3.65
C ILE A 3 -9.18 10.70 -3.98
N LYS A 4 -8.78 9.82 -4.91
CA LYS A 4 -7.38 9.55 -5.25
C LYS A 4 -6.69 10.75 -5.91
N TYR A 5 -7.43 11.51 -6.70
CA TYR A 5 -6.87 12.59 -7.53
C TYR A 5 -7.06 13.99 -6.91
N VAL A 6 -8.11 14.19 -6.11
CA VAL A 6 -8.46 15.49 -5.54
C VAL A 6 -8.22 15.51 -4.04
N LEU A 7 -8.93 14.67 -3.26
CA LEU A 7 -8.88 14.74 -1.80
C LEU A 7 -7.53 14.35 -1.21
N MET A 8 -6.77 13.48 -1.89
CA MET A 8 -5.45 13.07 -1.46
C MET A 8 -4.34 14.09 -1.77
N PHE A 9 -4.55 15.03 -2.69
CA PHE A 9 -3.49 15.93 -3.14
C PHE A 9 -2.94 16.79 -1.98
N LEU A 10 -3.83 17.47 -1.26
CA LEU A 10 -3.45 18.39 -0.20
C LEU A 10 -2.80 17.67 1.00
N PRO A 11 -3.35 16.55 1.54
CA PRO A 11 -2.66 15.77 2.57
C PRO A 11 -1.26 15.30 2.15
N VAL A 12 -1.12 14.82 0.92
CA VAL A 12 0.17 14.34 0.39
C VAL A 12 1.19 15.47 0.28
N TYR A 13 0.76 16.66 -0.14
CA TYR A 13 1.62 17.83 -0.20
C TYR A 13 2.18 18.18 1.20
N PHE A 14 1.32 18.31 2.22
CA PHE A 14 1.77 18.60 3.58
C PHE A 14 2.66 17.49 4.18
N MET A 15 2.31 16.22 3.95
CA MET A 15 3.11 15.07 4.40
C MET A 15 4.50 15.00 3.74
N SER A 16 4.72 15.70 2.64
CA SER A 16 6.02 15.69 1.94
C SER A 16 7.11 16.48 2.66
N PHE A 17 6.75 17.37 3.59
CA PHE A 17 7.70 18.18 4.36
C PHE A 17 7.44 18.18 5.88
N GLU A 18 6.26 17.74 6.35
CA GLU A 18 5.95 17.64 7.77
C GLU A 18 5.49 16.24 8.19
N CYS A 19 5.91 15.81 9.39
CA CYS A 19 5.35 14.63 10.04
C CYS A 19 3.97 14.98 10.63
N VAL A 20 2.92 14.74 9.85
CA VAL A 20 1.53 15.00 10.26
C VAL A 20 1.14 14.11 11.46
N PRO A 21 0.54 14.68 12.54
CA PRO A 21 0.08 13.90 13.68
C PRO A 21 -0.92 12.81 13.28
N LYS A 22 -0.80 11.61 13.87
CA LYS A 22 -1.70 10.47 13.61
C LYS A 22 -3.18 10.81 13.84
N THR A 23 -3.48 11.73 14.75
CA THR A 23 -4.83 12.23 15.02
C THR A 23 -5.42 12.95 13.80
N ILE A 24 -4.64 13.81 13.15
CA ILE A 24 -5.05 14.51 11.92
C ILE A 24 -5.20 13.52 10.77
N ILE A 25 -4.26 12.57 10.62
CA ILE A 25 -4.37 11.52 9.59
C ILE A 25 -5.65 10.70 9.79
N LYS A 26 -6.00 10.36 11.03
CA LYS A 26 -7.25 9.67 11.37
C LYS A 26 -8.47 10.50 10.97
N GLN A 27 -8.49 11.81 11.27
CA GLN A 27 -9.56 12.71 10.85
C GLN A 27 -9.69 12.79 9.33
N MET A 28 -8.58 12.92 8.60
CA MET A 28 -8.56 12.91 7.13
C MET A 28 -9.14 11.60 6.57
N ASN A 29 -8.74 10.45 7.13
CA ASN A 29 -9.30 9.15 6.74
C ASN A 29 -10.81 9.06 7.00
N ILE A 30 -11.30 9.60 8.12
CA ILE A 30 -12.74 9.66 8.42
C ILE A 30 -13.47 10.52 7.38
N LEU A 31 -12.93 11.70 7.04
CA LEU A 31 -13.52 12.58 6.04
C LEU A 31 -13.57 11.93 4.65
N MET A 32 -12.50 11.28 4.22
CA MET A 32 -12.47 10.55 2.95
C MET A 32 -13.42 9.35 2.95
N ALA A 33 -13.51 8.62 4.07
CA ALA A 33 -14.47 7.52 4.22
C ALA A 33 -15.92 8.03 4.20
N LYS A 34 -16.20 9.14 4.87
CA LYS A 34 -17.51 9.80 4.85
C LYS A 34 -17.88 10.27 3.45
N PHE A 35 -16.94 10.84 2.71
CA PHE A 35 -17.14 11.22 1.31
C PHE A 35 -17.43 10.01 0.41
N PHE A 36 -16.76 8.88 0.65
CA PHE A 36 -16.94 7.67 -0.16
C PHE A 36 -18.26 6.92 0.11
N TRP A 37 -18.65 6.84 1.39
CA TRP A 37 -19.78 6.03 1.82
C TRP A 37 -21.07 6.84 2.04
N GLY A 38 -20.96 8.09 2.47
CA GLY A 38 -22.08 8.94 2.82
C GLY A 38 -22.50 9.90 1.71
N LYS A 39 -23.66 10.53 1.90
CA LYS A 39 -24.02 11.77 1.18
C LYS A 39 -23.32 12.95 1.87
N MET A 40 -22.93 13.97 1.10
CA MET A 40 -22.37 15.22 1.64
C MET A 40 -23.41 15.87 2.59
N GLY A 41 -23.13 15.95 3.90
CA GLY A 41 -24.04 16.50 4.90
C GLY A 41 -23.73 16.10 6.36
N GLN A 42 -24.54 16.59 7.31
CA GLN A 42 -24.52 16.13 8.70
C GLN A 42 -25.39 14.86 8.84
N GLY A 43 -24.83 13.81 9.43
CA GLY A 43 -25.51 12.53 9.60
C GLY A 43 -24.55 11.36 9.76
N ARG A 44 -25.05 10.24 10.30
CA ARG A 44 -24.35 8.96 10.34
C ARG A 44 -24.29 8.38 8.92
N TYR A 45 -23.19 7.71 8.58
CA TYR A 45 -23.06 6.95 7.35
C TYR A 45 -22.75 5.50 7.69
N MET A 46 -23.20 4.58 6.84
CA MET A 46 -22.81 3.18 6.95
C MET A 46 -21.60 2.94 6.06
N ALA A 47 -20.57 2.27 6.60
CA ALA A 47 -19.39 1.86 5.86
C ALA A 47 -19.33 0.33 5.82
N PRO A 48 -19.90 -0.30 4.77
CA PRO A 48 -19.97 -1.75 4.72
C PRO A 48 -18.61 -2.44 4.69
N VAL A 49 -17.62 -1.78 4.10
CA VAL A 49 -16.24 -2.26 4.00
C VAL A 49 -15.31 -1.28 4.69
N ALA A 50 -14.34 -1.81 5.44
CA ALA A 50 -13.39 -1.00 6.19
C ALA A 50 -12.54 -0.12 5.27
N TRP A 51 -12.24 1.11 5.71
CA TRP A 51 -11.37 2.04 4.95
C TRP A 51 -10.00 1.44 4.62
N LYS A 52 -9.43 0.65 5.54
CA LYS A 52 -8.16 -0.07 5.30
C LYS A 52 -8.24 -1.01 4.09
N TYR A 53 -9.38 -1.67 3.85
CA TYR A 53 -9.58 -2.54 2.70
C TYR A 53 -9.67 -1.73 1.39
N ILE A 54 -10.37 -0.59 1.41
CA ILE A 54 -10.42 0.35 0.28
C ILE A 54 -9.00 0.80 -0.12
N CYS A 55 -8.13 1.02 0.87
CA CYS A 55 -6.74 1.45 0.66
C CYS A 55 -5.82 0.35 0.10
N ARG A 56 -6.32 -0.87 -0.10
CA ARG A 56 -5.53 -1.92 -0.77
C ARG A 56 -5.38 -1.60 -2.27
N PRO A 57 -4.28 -2.03 -2.90
CA PRO A 57 -4.14 -2.01 -4.35
C PRO A 57 -5.27 -2.76 -5.05
N ILE A 58 -5.43 -2.45 -6.33
CA ILE A 58 -6.42 -3.12 -7.19
C ILE A 58 -6.10 -4.62 -7.26
N GLU A 59 -4.81 -4.94 -7.32
CA GLU A 59 -4.26 -6.30 -7.36
C GLU A 59 -4.55 -7.11 -6.09
N GLU A 60 -5.03 -6.47 -5.02
CA GLU A 60 -5.41 -7.09 -3.75
C GLU A 60 -6.91 -6.90 -3.43
N GLY A 61 -7.71 -6.47 -4.42
CA GLY A 61 -9.16 -6.29 -4.32
C GLY A 61 -9.63 -4.92 -3.80
N GLY A 62 -8.72 -4.01 -3.48
CA GLY A 62 -9.05 -2.65 -3.05
C GLY A 62 -9.24 -1.65 -4.20
N LEU A 63 -9.43 -0.37 -3.88
CA LEU A 63 -9.62 0.70 -4.87
C LEU A 63 -8.32 1.46 -5.18
N GLY A 64 -7.19 1.06 -4.60
CA GLY A 64 -5.89 1.68 -4.83
C GLY A 64 -5.78 3.11 -4.28
N VAL A 65 -6.57 3.45 -3.25
CA VAL A 65 -6.36 4.64 -2.42
C VAL A 65 -5.14 4.40 -1.55
N ARG A 66 -4.25 5.38 -1.37
CA ARG A 66 -3.09 5.14 -0.50
C ARG A 66 -3.51 5.31 0.95
N ASP A 67 -3.14 4.35 1.80
CA ASP A 67 -3.17 4.55 3.25
C ASP A 67 -2.27 5.72 3.64
N LEU A 68 -2.87 6.80 4.14
CA LEU A 68 -2.16 8.03 4.48
C LEU A 68 -1.12 7.85 5.59
N ASN A 69 -1.28 6.89 6.52
CA ASN A 69 -0.28 6.65 7.55
C ASN A 69 0.99 6.08 6.93
N LEU A 70 0.84 5.00 6.15
CA LEU A 70 1.96 4.33 5.50
C LEU A 70 2.57 5.22 4.41
N PHE A 71 1.75 6.00 3.71
CA PHE A 71 2.22 6.88 2.65
C PHE A 71 2.93 8.13 3.18
N GLY A 72 2.42 8.74 4.26
CA GLY A 72 3.10 9.81 4.96
C GLY A 72 4.44 9.35 5.53
N GLU A 73 4.49 8.15 6.09
CA GLU A 73 5.74 7.52 6.53
C GLU A 73 6.72 7.33 5.36
N ALA A 74 6.27 6.80 4.22
CA ALA A 74 7.10 6.67 3.02
C ALA A 74 7.65 8.02 2.49
N LEU A 75 6.86 9.09 2.55
CA LEU A 75 7.32 10.43 2.20
C LEU A 75 8.39 10.93 3.17
N PHE A 76 8.16 10.71 4.46
CA PHE A 76 9.11 11.11 5.50
C PHE A 76 10.45 10.37 5.39
N LEU A 77 10.40 9.07 5.10
CA LEU A 77 11.58 8.27 4.80
C LEU A 77 12.35 8.82 3.59
N LYS A 78 11.68 9.38 2.57
CA LYS A 78 12.39 10.04 1.45
C LYS A 78 13.22 11.25 1.90
N LEU A 79 12.71 12.05 2.84
CA LEU A 79 13.48 13.15 3.42
C LEU A 79 14.69 12.60 4.17
N LEU A 80 14.48 11.56 4.99
CA LEU A 80 15.56 10.95 5.75
C LEU A 80 16.64 10.35 4.84
N TRP A 81 16.24 9.69 3.75
CA TRP A 81 17.14 9.20 2.73
C TRP A 81 18.03 10.31 2.14
N ALA A 82 17.49 11.50 1.88
CA ALA A 82 18.28 12.63 1.36
C ALA A 82 19.37 13.06 2.35
N ILE A 83 19.10 13.01 3.66
CA ILE A 83 20.10 13.28 4.70
C ILE A 83 21.16 12.18 4.74
N ILE A 84 20.74 10.91 4.77
CA ILE A 84 21.65 9.76 4.88
C ILE A 84 22.57 9.64 3.66
N SER A 85 22.04 9.92 2.47
CA SER A 85 22.79 9.88 1.21
C SER A 85 23.65 11.12 0.95
N ASP A 86 23.66 12.09 1.88
CA ASP A 86 24.35 13.39 1.74
C ASP A 86 24.02 14.07 0.40
N ASP A 87 22.72 14.14 0.09
CA ASP A 87 22.21 14.77 -1.12
C ASP A 87 22.62 16.26 -1.16
N LYS A 88 22.99 16.77 -2.33
CA LYS A 88 23.56 18.12 -2.54
C LYS A 88 22.56 19.27 -2.35
N LYS A 89 21.46 19.02 -1.65
CA LYS A 89 20.38 19.99 -1.42
C LYS A 89 20.76 20.90 -0.26
N LEU A 90 20.49 22.20 -0.41
CA LEU A 90 20.81 23.20 0.62
C LEU A 90 20.25 22.83 2.00
N TRP A 91 18.99 22.38 2.08
CA TRP A 91 18.37 22.01 3.35
C TRP A 91 19.04 20.78 4.00
N VAL A 92 19.59 19.85 3.20
CA VAL A 92 20.35 18.70 3.71
C VAL A 92 21.65 19.17 4.33
N HIS A 93 22.38 20.06 3.65
CA HIS A 93 23.62 20.64 4.20
C HIS A 93 23.37 21.41 5.49
N ILE A 94 22.32 22.23 5.56
CA ILE A 94 21.92 22.95 6.78
C ILE A 94 21.58 21.96 7.90
N CYS A 95 20.80 20.91 7.62
CA CYS A 95 20.46 19.88 8.59
C CYS A 95 21.71 19.14 9.10
N ASN A 96 22.61 18.73 8.20
CA ASN A 96 23.84 18.03 8.55
C ASN A 96 24.77 18.90 9.39
N ALA A 97 24.93 20.19 9.05
CA ALA A 97 25.75 21.13 9.81
C ALA A 97 25.17 21.38 11.22
N LYS A 98 23.85 21.51 11.34
CA LYS A 98 23.17 21.78 12.61
C LYS A 98 23.12 20.56 13.53
N TYR A 99 22.82 19.39 12.98
CA TYR A 99 22.47 18.20 13.78
C TYR A 99 23.49 17.06 13.72
N CYS A 100 24.35 17.01 12.68
CA CYS A 100 25.32 15.94 12.46
C CYS A 100 26.79 16.41 12.33
N PRO A 101 27.27 17.48 13.01
CA PRO A 101 28.51 18.17 12.62
C PRO A 101 29.79 17.33 12.68
N LYS A 102 29.85 16.30 13.53
CA LYS A 102 31.08 15.49 13.74
C LYS A 102 30.89 13.97 13.63
N VAL A 103 29.71 13.48 14.01
CA VAL A 103 29.43 12.05 14.20
C VAL A 103 28.79 11.37 12.98
N GLY A 104 28.26 12.16 12.04
CA GLY A 104 27.42 11.68 10.94
C GLY A 104 26.05 11.20 11.42
N PHE A 105 25.08 11.09 10.50
CA PHE A 105 23.68 10.74 10.83
C PHE A 105 23.55 9.47 11.69
N TRP A 106 24.34 8.44 11.36
CA TRP A 106 24.30 7.13 12.01
C TRP A 106 24.78 7.09 13.46
N ASN A 107 25.43 8.14 13.97
CA ASN A 107 25.91 8.19 15.35
C ASN A 107 25.33 9.38 16.14
N VAL A 108 24.41 10.15 15.54
CA VAL A 108 23.72 11.21 16.28
C VAL A 108 22.88 10.64 17.40
N LYS A 109 23.06 11.21 18.59
CA LYS A 109 22.19 11.07 19.75
C LYS A 109 21.21 12.24 19.80
N LEU A 110 19.99 11.98 20.28
CA LEU A 110 19.00 13.04 20.47
C LEU A 110 19.39 13.92 21.66
N ASN A 111 19.90 15.11 21.37
CA ASN A 111 20.15 16.14 22.39
C ASN A 111 18.95 17.10 22.46
N SER A 112 18.63 17.58 23.66
CA SER A 112 17.62 18.62 23.87
C SER A 112 18.32 19.99 23.99
N PRO A 113 17.76 21.07 23.41
CA PRO A 113 16.55 21.14 22.60
C PRO A 113 16.79 20.77 21.13
N CYS A 114 15.86 20.03 20.52
CA CYS A 114 15.85 19.76 19.08
C CYS A 114 14.44 19.90 18.48
N SER A 115 14.37 20.18 17.17
CA SER A 115 13.10 20.36 16.47
C SER A 115 12.31 19.05 16.44
N ARG A 116 10.97 19.16 16.42
CA ARG A 116 10.08 17.99 16.34
C ARG A 116 10.35 17.13 15.10
N ILE A 117 10.62 17.76 13.96
CA ILE A 117 10.96 17.08 12.70
C ILE A 117 12.25 16.27 12.86
N TRP A 118 13.31 16.88 13.41
CA TRP A 118 14.58 16.18 13.65
C TRP A 118 14.41 14.99 14.60
N ARG A 119 13.67 15.18 15.70
CA ARG A 119 13.36 14.11 16.64
C ARG A 119 12.70 12.92 15.94
N ASN A 120 11.71 13.19 15.09
CA ASN A 120 11.01 12.17 14.30
C ASN A 120 11.92 11.48 13.27
N MET A 121 12.89 12.19 12.69
CA MET A 121 13.89 11.62 11.77
C MET A 121 14.80 10.63 12.48
N VAL A 122 15.37 11.02 13.62
CA VAL A 122 16.29 10.13 14.37
C VAL A 122 15.57 8.90 14.91
N GLN A 123 14.30 9.02 15.33
CA GLN A 123 13.50 7.87 15.78
C GLN A 123 13.27 6.80 14.71
N ARG A 124 13.39 7.12 13.42
CA ARG A 124 13.22 6.18 12.30
C ARG A 124 14.53 5.66 11.74
N LYS A 125 15.64 5.99 12.39
CA LYS A 125 16.98 5.52 12.01
C LYS A 125 17.05 4.00 11.95
N ASP A 126 16.39 3.29 12.87
CA ASP A 126 16.42 1.82 12.92
C ASP A 126 15.77 1.20 11.69
N PHE A 127 14.71 1.81 11.14
CA PHE A 127 14.12 1.36 9.88
C PHE A 127 15.13 1.36 8.72
N PHE A 128 16.05 2.32 8.69
CA PHE A 128 17.06 2.40 7.65
C PHE A 128 18.23 1.43 7.88
N LYS A 129 18.50 0.97 9.11
CA LYS A 129 19.61 0.05 9.40
C LYS A 129 19.50 -1.24 8.58
N GLU A 130 18.29 -1.78 8.47
CA GLU A 130 18.03 -3.04 7.77
C GLU A 130 17.83 -2.87 6.26
N ASN A 131 17.57 -1.64 5.79
CA ASN A 131 17.12 -1.38 4.42
C ASN A 131 18.12 -0.59 3.58
N VAL A 132 19.28 -0.27 4.13
CA VAL A 132 20.34 0.47 3.46
C VAL A 132 21.68 -0.24 3.59
N LYS A 133 22.45 -0.20 2.51
CA LYS A 133 23.86 -0.59 2.52
C LYS A 133 24.69 0.31 1.60
N TRP A 134 25.95 0.49 1.88
CA TRP A 134 26.93 1.03 0.95
C TRP A 134 27.37 -0.05 -0.03
N SER A 135 27.43 0.31 -1.29
CA SER A 135 28.21 -0.40 -2.30
C SER A 135 29.60 0.20 -2.33
N ILE A 136 30.60 -0.65 -2.09
CA ILE A 136 32.00 -0.27 -1.94
C ILE A 136 32.59 -0.12 -3.34
N GLY A 137 33.01 1.11 -3.66
CA GLY A 137 33.76 1.43 -4.86
C GLY A 137 35.25 1.44 -4.51
N ASP A 138 35.72 2.58 -4.01
CA ASP A 138 37.08 2.76 -3.48
C ASP A 138 37.15 2.69 -1.95
N GLY A 139 36.00 2.64 -1.25
CA GLY A 139 35.92 2.52 0.20
C GLY A 139 36.41 3.76 0.98
N SER A 140 36.80 4.84 0.29
CA SER A 140 37.45 6.02 0.89
C SER A 140 36.48 6.89 1.68
N ARG A 141 35.17 6.76 1.42
CA ARG A 141 34.11 7.57 2.04
C ARG A 141 33.33 6.83 3.12
N ILE A 142 33.66 5.56 3.36
CA ILE A 142 32.92 4.69 4.27
C ILE A 142 33.74 4.46 5.54
N LYS A 143 33.26 4.98 6.67
CA LYS A 143 33.81 4.71 8.00
C LYS A 143 33.49 3.28 8.42
N ALA A 144 34.52 2.48 8.67
CA ALA A 144 34.42 1.02 8.84
C ALA A 144 33.48 0.58 9.98
N VAL A 145 33.49 1.28 11.12
CA VAL A 145 32.69 0.89 12.31
C VAL A 145 31.43 1.74 12.54
N ALA A 146 31.13 2.68 11.63
CA ALA A 146 30.17 3.75 11.89
C ALA A 146 29.09 3.88 10.80
N GLN A 147 29.12 3.06 9.75
CA GLN A 147 28.25 3.18 8.59
C GLN A 147 27.76 1.82 8.06
N PRO A 148 26.62 1.80 7.34
CA PRO A 148 25.97 0.59 6.88
C PRO A 148 26.63 0.01 5.63
N TRP A 149 27.72 -0.76 5.71
CA TRP A 149 28.33 -1.37 4.51
C TRP A 149 28.29 -2.90 4.47
N PHE A 150 27.87 -3.54 5.56
CA PHE A 150 27.56 -4.96 5.65
C PHE A 150 26.31 -5.17 6.52
N ARG A 151 25.70 -6.37 6.50
CA ARG A 151 24.53 -6.67 7.35
C ARG A 151 24.97 -6.87 8.81
N GLY A 152 24.19 -6.36 9.76
CA GLY A 152 24.55 -6.46 11.18
C GLY A 152 25.60 -5.45 11.64
N TRP A 153 25.95 -4.44 10.83
CA TRP A 153 26.91 -3.38 11.19
C TRP A 153 26.52 -2.58 12.45
N TRP A 154 25.25 -2.61 12.83
CA TRP A 154 24.71 -1.93 14.01
C TRP A 154 24.89 -2.70 15.31
N GLU A 155 25.33 -3.96 15.25
CA GLU A 155 25.67 -4.75 16.43
C GLU A 155 26.93 -4.17 17.10
N GLN A 156 27.09 -4.39 18.41
CA GLN A 156 28.24 -3.85 19.15
C GLN A 156 29.56 -4.41 18.59
N THR A 157 30.20 -3.65 17.71
CA THR A 157 31.59 -3.85 17.34
C THR A 157 32.46 -3.49 18.55
N GLN A 158 33.50 -4.26 18.84
CA GLN A 158 34.48 -3.87 19.84
C GLN A 158 35.28 -2.66 19.30
N ILE A 159 34.79 -1.44 19.58
CA ILE A 159 35.46 -0.22 19.15
C ILE A 159 36.71 -0.04 20.03
N THR A 160 37.82 -0.65 19.63
CA THR A 160 39.15 -0.40 20.18
C THR A 160 39.63 1.00 19.78
N GLN A 161 40.57 1.62 20.52
CA GLN A 161 41.07 2.95 20.14
C GLN A 161 41.66 2.98 18.72
N GLY A 162 42.26 1.88 18.25
CA GLY A 162 42.80 1.74 16.89
C GLY A 162 41.75 1.59 15.77
N SER A 163 40.48 1.38 16.12
CA SER A 163 39.37 1.28 15.14
C SER A 163 38.74 2.63 14.79
N LYS A 164 39.03 3.68 15.58
CA LYS A 164 38.44 5.01 15.39
C LYS A 164 39.00 5.67 14.13
N GLY A 165 38.11 6.02 13.20
CA GLY A 165 38.46 6.82 12.02
C GLY A 165 38.93 6.00 10.82
N LYS A 166 39.12 4.68 10.95
CA LYS A 166 39.43 3.81 9.81
C LYS A 166 38.32 3.83 8.77
N MET A 167 38.72 3.92 7.51
CA MET A 167 37.87 3.77 6.35
C MET A 167 37.85 2.31 5.89
N VAL A 168 36.85 1.94 5.09
CA VAL A 168 36.80 0.62 4.43
C VAL A 168 37.99 0.43 3.49
N ALA A 169 38.47 1.51 2.86
CA ALA A 169 39.68 1.48 2.04
C ALA A 169 40.93 1.01 2.80
N ASP A 170 41.02 1.29 4.10
CA ASP A 170 42.17 0.88 4.91
C ASP A 170 42.18 -0.64 5.15
N LEU A 171 41.01 -1.26 5.10
CA LEU A 171 40.77 -2.68 5.41
C LEU A 171 40.80 -3.58 4.17
N TYR A 172 40.82 -3.01 2.97
CA TYR A 172 40.84 -3.75 1.71
C TYR A 172 42.09 -3.41 0.89
N ASP A 173 42.83 -4.42 0.48
CA ASP A 173 43.92 -4.26 -0.48
C ASP A 173 43.36 -4.31 -1.91
N PHE A 174 43.24 -3.15 -2.54
CA PHE A 174 42.77 -3.02 -3.92
C PHE A 174 43.76 -3.53 -4.97
N SER A 175 45.04 -3.67 -4.63
CA SER A 175 46.05 -4.23 -5.54
C SER A 175 45.96 -5.75 -5.59
N MET A 176 45.78 -6.37 -4.42
CA MET A 176 45.63 -7.81 -4.27
C MET A 176 44.18 -8.30 -4.40
N MET A 177 43.22 -7.37 -4.44
CA MET A 177 41.77 -7.63 -4.42
C MET A 177 41.36 -8.51 -3.23
N LYS A 178 41.92 -8.25 -2.04
CA LYS A 178 41.70 -9.06 -0.83
C LYS A 178 41.49 -8.19 0.40
N TRP A 179 40.64 -8.69 1.29
CA TRP A 179 40.46 -8.12 2.64
C TRP A 179 41.69 -8.39 3.50
N LYS A 180 42.09 -7.40 4.31
CA LYS A 180 43.13 -7.55 5.34
C LYS A 180 42.55 -8.24 6.57
N VAL A 181 42.46 -9.56 6.51
CA VAL A 181 41.74 -10.40 7.49
C VAL A 181 42.26 -10.20 8.92
N ASP A 182 43.56 -10.01 9.11
CA ASP A 182 44.14 -9.78 10.44
C ASP A 182 43.65 -8.47 11.09
N GLU A 183 43.53 -7.40 10.31
CA GLU A 183 42.97 -6.13 10.79
C GLU A 183 41.47 -6.24 11.07
N LEU A 184 40.74 -6.99 10.23
CA LEU A 184 39.31 -7.21 10.42
C LEU A 184 39.02 -8.02 11.69
N ASN A 185 39.81 -9.08 11.98
CA ASN A 185 39.68 -9.91 13.18
C ASN A 185 39.83 -9.10 14.48
N GLN A 186 40.61 -8.01 14.46
CA GLN A 186 40.77 -7.13 15.63
C GLN A 186 39.58 -6.18 15.85
N MET A 187 38.71 -6.00 14.85
CA MET A 187 37.64 -4.99 14.84
C MET A 187 36.23 -5.59 14.87
N PHE A 188 36.04 -6.76 14.27
CA PHE A 188 34.74 -7.38 14.02
C PHE A 188 34.67 -8.79 14.61
N ASN A 189 33.47 -9.20 15.01
CA ASN A 189 33.26 -10.57 15.49
C ASN A 189 33.17 -11.58 14.31
N GLN A 190 33.23 -12.88 14.60
CA GLN A 190 33.23 -13.93 13.56
C GLN A 190 32.01 -13.89 12.63
N ASN A 191 30.82 -13.56 13.13
CA ASN A 191 29.61 -13.45 12.32
C ASN A 191 29.66 -12.25 11.36
N GLN A 192 30.28 -11.15 11.78
CA GLN A 192 30.47 -9.97 10.95
C GLN A 192 31.57 -10.20 9.90
N LEU A 193 32.62 -10.96 10.23
CA LEU A 193 33.70 -11.29 9.31
C LEU A 193 33.23 -12.12 8.12
N SER A 194 32.35 -13.10 8.34
CA SER A 194 31.78 -13.90 7.26
C SER A 194 30.95 -13.04 6.29
N GLU A 195 30.18 -12.09 6.80
CA GLU A 195 29.44 -11.12 5.98
C GLU A 195 30.38 -10.17 5.24
N ILE A 196 31.42 -9.65 5.89
CA ILE A 196 32.39 -8.71 5.30
C ILE A 196 33.20 -9.38 4.19
N THR A 197 33.74 -10.57 4.44
CA THR A 197 34.62 -11.29 3.49
C THR A 197 33.85 -11.77 2.25
N ALA A 198 32.55 -11.98 2.35
CA ALA A 198 31.66 -12.25 1.21
C ALA A 198 31.44 -11.04 0.29
N ILE A 199 31.75 -9.82 0.75
CA ILE A 199 31.61 -8.61 -0.06
C ILE A 199 32.81 -8.51 -1.01
N GLN A 200 32.53 -8.36 -2.30
CA GLN A 200 33.54 -7.97 -3.29
C GLN A 200 33.37 -6.49 -3.63
N PRO A 201 34.29 -5.62 -3.20
CA PRO A 201 34.37 -4.24 -3.71
C PRO A 201 34.43 -4.24 -5.24
N GLN A 202 33.74 -3.30 -5.88
CA GLN A 202 33.69 -3.20 -7.35
C GLN A 202 34.30 -1.88 -7.83
N PRO A 203 35.62 -1.69 -7.70
CA PRO A 203 36.30 -0.60 -8.37
C PRO A 203 36.25 -0.87 -9.89
N THR A 204 35.36 -0.20 -10.62
CA THR A 204 35.44 -0.24 -12.09
C THR A 204 36.71 0.47 -12.53
N ARG A 205 37.25 0.10 -13.71
CA ARG A 205 38.45 0.69 -14.36
C ARG A 205 38.40 2.22 -14.57
N GLY A 206 37.36 2.92 -14.11
CA GLY A 206 37.18 4.37 -14.17
C GLY A 206 36.91 5.04 -12.82
N GLY A 207 37.21 4.42 -11.68
CA GLY A 207 37.07 5.05 -10.35
C GLY A 207 35.62 5.13 -9.86
N ALA A 208 34.93 3.98 -9.77
CA ALA A 208 33.60 3.94 -9.16
C ALA A 208 33.65 4.46 -7.72
N GLN A 209 32.89 5.52 -7.47
CA GLN A 209 32.72 6.09 -6.14
C GLN A 209 31.81 5.22 -5.28
N ASP A 210 32.02 5.24 -3.97
CA ASP A 210 31.12 4.66 -2.97
C ASP A 210 29.69 5.19 -3.15
N ARG A 211 28.71 4.29 -3.07
CA ARG A 211 27.29 4.64 -3.23
C ARG A 211 26.43 4.05 -2.13
N LEU A 212 25.60 4.87 -1.52
CA LEU A 212 24.55 4.39 -0.63
C LEU A 212 23.40 3.79 -1.46
N ILE A 213 23.02 2.57 -1.13
CA ILE A 213 22.02 1.76 -1.83
C ILE A 213 20.85 1.46 -0.91
N TRP A 214 19.64 1.74 -1.39
CA TRP A 214 18.40 1.20 -0.84
C TRP A 214 18.27 -0.27 -1.28
N VAL A 215 18.33 -1.19 -0.33
CA VAL A 215 18.46 -2.65 -0.57
C VAL A 215 17.28 -3.19 -1.40
N GLN A 216 16.09 -2.64 -1.23
CA GLN A 216 14.90 -3.08 -1.94
C GLN A 216 14.78 -2.50 -3.37
N SER A 217 15.69 -1.61 -3.80
CA SER A 217 15.63 -0.99 -5.13
C SER A 217 16.60 -1.62 -6.10
N LYS A 218 16.11 -1.95 -7.30
CA LYS A 218 16.95 -2.40 -8.43
C LYS A 218 17.96 -1.34 -8.88
N ARG A 219 17.64 -0.05 -8.70
CA ARG A 219 18.52 1.08 -9.05
C ARG A 219 19.32 1.61 -7.85
N GLY A 220 19.11 1.03 -6.68
CA GLY A 220 19.74 1.43 -5.42
C GLY A 220 19.33 2.79 -4.86
N LYS A 221 18.39 3.52 -5.47
CA LYS A 221 17.89 4.80 -4.93
C LYS A 221 16.55 4.60 -4.26
N TYR A 222 16.34 5.25 -3.12
CA TYR A 222 15.04 5.25 -2.47
C TYR A 222 13.98 5.92 -3.35
N SER A 223 12.84 5.26 -3.52
CA SER A 223 11.62 5.86 -4.04
C SER A 223 10.49 5.71 -3.04
N VAL A 224 9.58 6.69 -2.98
CA VAL A 224 8.38 6.63 -2.12
C VAL A 224 7.56 5.38 -2.45
N LYS A 225 7.54 4.97 -3.72
CA LYS A 225 6.84 3.76 -4.18
C LYS A 225 7.39 2.49 -3.51
N GLU A 226 8.70 2.30 -3.51
CA GLU A 226 9.35 1.13 -2.92
C GLU A 226 9.23 1.15 -1.39
N GLY A 227 9.45 2.31 -0.75
CA GLY A 227 9.27 2.44 0.69
C GLY A 227 7.84 2.19 1.14
N TYR A 228 6.85 2.68 0.39
CA TYR A 228 5.44 2.40 0.65
C TYR A 228 5.12 0.90 0.52
N LYS A 229 5.69 0.23 -0.50
CA LYS A 229 5.51 -1.22 -0.69
C LYS A 229 6.07 -2.01 0.50
N LEU A 230 7.26 -1.65 0.98
CA LEU A 230 7.90 -2.28 2.14
C LEU A 230 7.09 -2.08 3.43
N LEU A 231 6.65 -0.84 3.69
CA LEU A 231 5.82 -0.54 4.87
C LEU A 231 4.49 -1.31 4.83
N ARG A 232 3.90 -1.50 3.65
CA ARG A 232 2.70 -2.32 3.48
C ARG A 232 2.95 -3.80 3.73
N SER A 233 4.06 -4.37 3.23
CA SER A 233 4.37 -5.78 3.48
C SER A 233 4.61 -6.07 4.95
N GLN A 234 5.24 -5.14 5.69
CA GLN A 234 5.41 -5.25 7.14
C GLN A 234 4.10 -5.13 7.92
N ALA A 235 3.09 -4.48 7.36
CA ALA A 235 1.77 -4.31 7.99
C ALA A 235 0.87 -5.57 7.89
N ASN A 236 1.35 -6.69 7.32
CA ASN A 236 0.69 -8.01 7.26
C ASN A 236 -0.80 -7.95 6.90
N MET A 237 -1.16 -7.26 5.82
CA MET A 237 -2.53 -7.24 5.29
C MET A 237 -2.69 -8.38 4.27
N PRO A 238 -3.36 -9.51 4.59
CA PRO A 238 -3.52 -10.61 3.66
C PRO A 238 -4.41 -10.20 2.48
N PRO A 239 -4.06 -10.59 1.23
CA PRO A 239 -4.89 -10.34 0.07
C PRO A 239 -6.20 -11.14 0.16
N ASN A 240 -7.28 -10.59 -0.39
CA ASN A 240 -8.48 -11.38 -0.68
C ASN A 240 -8.39 -11.81 -2.15
N ASN A 241 -7.89 -13.03 -2.38
CA ASN A 241 -7.51 -13.49 -3.70
C ASN A 241 -8.70 -13.58 -4.68
N GLU A 242 -9.87 -14.03 -4.24
CA GLU A 242 -11.04 -14.17 -5.11
C GLU A 242 -11.53 -12.82 -5.64
N VAL A 243 -11.75 -11.84 -4.75
CA VAL A 243 -12.18 -10.49 -5.15
C VAL A 243 -11.09 -9.81 -5.99
N ALA A 244 -9.82 -10.02 -5.65
CA ALA A 244 -8.70 -9.40 -6.36
C ALA A 244 -8.62 -9.81 -7.83
N VAL A 245 -8.86 -11.08 -8.17
CA VAL A 245 -8.78 -11.58 -9.55
C VAL A 245 -9.91 -10.97 -10.39
N LEU A 246 -11.16 -11.13 -9.94
CA LEU A 246 -12.32 -10.60 -10.69
C LEU A 246 -12.28 -9.08 -10.77
N TRP A 247 -11.83 -8.40 -9.72
CA TRP A 247 -11.72 -6.94 -9.74
C TRP A 247 -10.74 -6.43 -10.81
N GLN A 248 -9.59 -7.11 -10.98
CA GLN A 248 -8.63 -6.78 -12.03
C GLN A 248 -9.23 -6.97 -13.43
N GLN A 249 -10.00 -8.03 -13.64
CA GLN A 249 -10.73 -8.24 -14.90
C GLN A 249 -11.74 -7.10 -15.15
N ILE A 250 -12.57 -6.76 -14.16
CA ILE A 250 -13.56 -5.67 -14.26
C ILE A 250 -12.92 -4.33 -14.61
N GLN A 251 -11.73 -4.04 -14.09
CA GLN A 251 -10.99 -2.83 -14.46
C GLN A 251 -10.71 -2.77 -15.97
N ASN A 252 -10.48 -3.91 -16.61
CA ASN A 252 -10.15 -4.01 -18.03
C ASN A 252 -11.37 -4.11 -18.95
N TRP A 253 -12.59 -4.31 -18.42
CA TRP A 253 -13.82 -4.35 -19.23
C TRP A 253 -14.07 -3.01 -19.95
N LYS A 254 -14.08 -3.03 -21.29
CA LYS A 254 -14.25 -1.84 -22.13
C LYS A 254 -15.74 -1.46 -22.25
N GLY A 255 -16.03 -0.16 -22.41
CA GLY A 255 -17.40 0.37 -22.51
C GLY A 255 -18.23 0.37 -21.21
N VAL A 256 -17.72 -0.25 -20.14
CA VAL A 256 -18.32 -0.17 -18.80
C VAL A 256 -17.84 1.10 -18.10
N VAL A 257 -18.74 2.07 -17.86
CA VAL A 257 -18.33 3.38 -17.31
C VAL A 257 -17.87 3.26 -15.84
N PRO A 258 -17.03 4.20 -15.33
CA PRO A 258 -16.47 4.10 -13.98
C PRO A 258 -17.51 3.97 -12.86
N LYS A 259 -18.71 4.54 -13.04
CA LYS A 259 -19.81 4.43 -12.08
C LYS A 259 -20.32 2.98 -11.98
N VAL A 260 -20.36 2.23 -13.10
CA VAL A 260 -20.76 0.80 -13.11
C VAL A 260 -19.68 -0.02 -12.45
N LYS A 261 -18.40 0.24 -12.80
CA LYS A 261 -17.26 -0.46 -12.18
C LYS A 261 -17.22 -0.26 -10.67
N ASN A 262 -17.55 0.94 -10.16
CA ASN A 262 -17.66 1.16 -8.71
C ASN A 262 -18.81 0.35 -8.09
N PHE A 263 -19.96 0.28 -8.77
CA PHE A 263 -21.07 -0.58 -8.36
C PHE A 263 -20.64 -2.06 -8.33
N LEU A 264 -20.00 -2.57 -9.38
CA LEU A 264 -19.51 -3.94 -9.45
C LEU A 264 -18.48 -4.24 -8.36
N TRP A 265 -17.56 -3.32 -8.09
CA TRP A 265 -16.65 -3.45 -6.95
C TRP A 265 -17.40 -3.57 -5.62
N ARG A 266 -18.44 -2.75 -5.42
CA ARG A 266 -19.27 -2.83 -4.21
C ARG A 266 -20.02 -4.16 -4.12
N LEU A 267 -20.46 -4.72 -5.25
CA LEU A 267 -21.08 -6.04 -5.32
C LEU A 267 -20.10 -7.12 -4.86
N ILE A 268 -18.96 -7.25 -5.54
CA ILE A 268 -17.99 -8.33 -5.28
C ILE A 268 -17.28 -8.20 -3.93
N SER A 269 -17.25 -6.99 -3.35
CA SER A 269 -16.67 -6.75 -2.01
C SER A 269 -17.68 -6.88 -0.87
N GLY A 270 -18.93 -7.29 -1.13
CA GLY A 270 -19.99 -7.39 -0.12
C GLY A 270 -20.39 -6.04 0.48
N ALA A 271 -20.27 -4.97 -0.29
CA ALA A 271 -20.47 -3.59 0.15
C ALA A 271 -21.83 -3.00 -0.25
N LEU A 272 -22.69 -3.77 -0.94
CA LEU A 272 -24.05 -3.33 -1.24
C LEU A 272 -24.94 -3.40 0.02
N MET A 273 -25.86 -2.44 0.09
CA MET A 273 -26.82 -2.30 1.19
C MET A 273 -28.03 -3.22 0.99
N LEU A 274 -27.76 -4.53 1.00
CA LEU A 274 -28.77 -5.60 0.94
C LEU A 274 -29.38 -5.84 2.32
N SER A 275 -30.60 -6.39 2.38
CA SER A 275 -31.32 -6.60 3.65
C SER A 275 -30.47 -7.38 4.67
N GLN A 276 -29.78 -8.44 4.25
CA GLN A 276 -28.87 -9.16 5.15
C GLN A 276 -27.71 -8.28 5.65
N ASN A 277 -27.08 -7.51 4.75
CA ASN A 277 -25.94 -6.66 5.10
C ASN A 277 -26.35 -5.51 6.03
N VAL A 278 -27.61 -5.06 5.95
CA VAL A 278 -28.21 -4.12 6.90
C VAL A 278 -28.51 -4.82 8.22
N HIS A 279 -29.17 -5.98 8.20
CA HIS A 279 -29.54 -6.76 9.39
C HIS A 279 -28.33 -7.09 10.27
N ARG A 280 -27.20 -7.48 9.66
CA ARG A 280 -25.92 -7.74 10.35
C ARG A 280 -25.40 -6.55 11.18
N ARG A 281 -25.85 -5.32 10.89
CA ARG A 281 -25.43 -4.09 11.57
C ARG A 281 -26.56 -3.45 12.38
N ILE A 282 -27.80 -3.68 11.98
CA ILE A 282 -29.02 -3.17 12.60
C ILE A 282 -29.99 -4.35 12.71
N HIS A 283 -29.87 -5.13 13.79
CA HIS A 283 -30.61 -6.38 13.99
C HIS A 283 -32.14 -6.25 13.97
N VAL A 284 -32.67 -5.03 14.15
CA VAL A 284 -34.10 -4.73 14.11
C VAL A 284 -34.69 -4.81 12.69
N VAL A 285 -33.87 -4.63 11.66
CA VAL A 285 -34.33 -4.69 10.26
C VAL A 285 -34.33 -6.14 9.78
N SER A 286 -35.42 -6.62 9.18
CA SER A 286 -35.49 -7.98 8.64
C SER A 286 -34.45 -8.23 7.54
N ALA A 287 -33.81 -9.41 7.58
CA ALA A 287 -32.90 -9.89 6.55
C ALA A 287 -33.62 -10.39 5.28
N MET A 288 -34.93 -10.59 5.34
CA MET A 288 -35.70 -11.19 4.25
C MET A 288 -35.67 -10.33 2.98
N CYS A 289 -35.61 -11.01 1.84
CA CYS A 289 -35.75 -10.42 0.53
C CYS A 289 -37.15 -9.83 0.39
N GLN A 290 -37.21 -8.52 0.14
CA GLN A 290 -38.46 -7.78 0.00
C GLN A 290 -39.16 -8.01 -1.35
N ARG A 291 -38.58 -8.85 -2.23
CA ARG A 291 -39.17 -9.17 -3.54
C ARG A 291 -39.86 -10.52 -3.55
N CYS A 292 -39.22 -11.55 -2.98
CA CYS A 292 -39.82 -12.90 -2.92
C CYS A 292 -40.38 -13.26 -1.55
N HIS A 293 -39.92 -12.61 -0.48
CA HIS A 293 -40.30 -12.92 0.91
C HIS A 293 -40.06 -14.38 1.34
N THR A 294 -39.21 -15.13 0.65
CA THR A 294 -38.92 -16.54 0.97
C THR A 294 -37.56 -16.76 1.65
N GLU A 295 -36.55 -15.99 1.25
CA GLU A 295 -35.16 -16.17 1.70
C GLU A 295 -34.54 -14.85 2.13
N ASN A 296 -33.41 -14.92 2.83
CA ASN A 296 -32.61 -13.75 3.18
C ASN A 296 -31.91 -13.16 1.96
N GLU A 297 -31.83 -11.83 1.87
CA GLU A 297 -31.23 -11.15 0.73
C GLU A 297 -29.71 -10.98 0.88
N PHE A 298 -28.97 -11.92 0.32
CA PHE A 298 -27.53 -11.83 0.06
C PHE A 298 -27.25 -11.37 -1.38
N GLU A 299 -25.99 -11.18 -1.75
CA GLU A 299 -25.58 -10.72 -3.08
C GLU A 299 -26.12 -11.62 -4.19
N THR A 300 -25.89 -12.94 -4.10
CA THR A 300 -26.41 -13.90 -5.09
C THR A 300 -27.93 -13.91 -5.16
N HIS A 301 -28.61 -13.90 -4.02
CA HIS A 301 -30.07 -13.83 -4.00
C HIS A 301 -30.58 -12.50 -4.62
N CYS A 302 -29.94 -11.35 -4.36
CA CYS A 302 -30.33 -10.08 -4.97
C CYS A 302 -30.27 -10.15 -6.52
N PHE A 303 -29.23 -10.73 -7.10
CA PHE A 303 -29.07 -10.76 -8.56
C PHE A 303 -29.65 -11.99 -9.24
N PHE A 304 -29.98 -13.05 -8.50
CA PHE A 304 -30.47 -14.32 -9.04
C PHE A 304 -31.73 -14.86 -8.34
N CYS A 305 -32.46 -14.02 -7.60
CA CYS A 305 -33.82 -14.31 -7.11
C CYS A 305 -34.81 -14.46 -8.28
N HIS A 306 -35.94 -15.15 -8.05
CA HIS A 306 -36.97 -15.47 -9.05
C HIS A 306 -37.26 -14.33 -10.04
N GLY A 307 -37.53 -13.12 -9.56
CA GLY A 307 -37.76 -11.94 -10.43
C GLY A 307 -36.54 -11.55 -11.28
N SER A 308 -35.34 -11.54 -10.69
CA SER A 308 -34.11 -11.27 -11.44
C SER A 308 -33.79 -12.36 -12.47
N ARG A 309 -34.14 -13.62 -12.21
CA ARG A 309 -33.95 -14.73 -13.18
C ARG A 309 -34.72 -14.49 -14.47
N LEU A 310 -35.92 -13.91 -14.36
CA LEU A 310 -36.74 -13.55 -15.53
C LEU A 310 -36.08 -12.44 -16.35
N VAL A 311 -35.51 -11.42 -15.69
CA VAL A 311 -34.73 -10.37 -16.38
C VAL A 311 -33.54 -10.98 -17.14
N TRP A 312 -32.79 -11.88 -16.48
CA TRP A 312 -31.66 -12.56 -17.11
C TRP A 312 -32.07 -13.41 -18.32
N PHE A 313 -33.14 -14.17 -18.19
CA PHE A 313 -33.66 -15.02 -19.25
C PHE A 313 -34.25 -14.21 -20.42
N GLY A 314 -34.94 -13.11 -20.13
CA GLY A 314 -35.53 -12.22 -21.13
C GLY A 314 -34.54 -11.26 -21.79
N SER A 315 -33.37 -11.04 -21.19
CA SER A 315 -32.30 -10.24 -21.79
C SER A 315 -31.74 -10.90 -23.05
N THR A 316 -31.03 -10.12 -23.86
CA THR A 316 -30.31 -10.62 -25.05
C THR A 316 -29.22 -11.64 -24.72
N LEU A 317 -28.85 -11.80 -23.43
CA LEU A 317 -27.89 -12.81 -22.97
C LEU A 317 -28.54 -14.17 -22.69
N GLY A 318 -29.87 -14.24 -22.50
CA GLY A 318 -30.61 -15.49 -22.28
C GLY A 318 -30.10 -16.34 -21.11
N LEU A 319 -29.59 -15.72 -20.05
CA LEU A 319 -28.88 -16.44 -18.99
C LEU A 319 -29.84 -17.22 -18.08
N ARG A 320 -29.53 -18.51 -17.89
CA ARG A 320 -30.22 -19.39 -16.94
C ARG A 320 -29.44 -19.43 -15.63
N THR A 321 -29.88 -18.67 -14.63
CA THR A 321 -29.10 -18.46 -13.40
C THR A 321 -29.51 -19.35 -12.21
N HIS A 322 -30.13 -20.51 -12.48
CA HIS A 322 -30.66 -21.40 -11.44
C HIS A 322 -29.57 -22.23 -10.75
N ASP A 323 -28.55 -22.66 -11.50
CA ASP A 323 -27.44 -23.50 -11.03
C ASP A 323 -26.15 -22.71 -10.78
N LEU A 324 -26.24 -21.39 -10.63
CA LEU A 324 -25.05 -20.58 -10.34
C LEU A 324 -24.53 -20.85 -8.92
N PRO A 325 -23.20 -20.74 -8.71
CA PRO A 325 -22.60 -20.87 -7.39
C PRO A 325 -23.22 -19.93 -6.34
N LEU A 326 -23.19 -20.32 -5.06
CA LEU A 326 -23.70 -19.47 -3.97
C LEU A 326 -22.81 -18.26 -3.64
N ASN A 327 -21.65 -18.15 -4.28
CA ASN A 327 -20.74 -17.01 -4.17
C ASN A 327 -20.89 -16.11 -5.42
N VAL A 328 -21.09 -14.81 -5.18
CA VAL A 328 -21.35 -13.83 -6.25
C VAL A 328 -20.14 -13.60 -7.14
N VAL A 329 -18.93 -13.70 -6.58
CA VAL A 329 -17.66 -13.55 -7.32
C VAL A 329 -17.54 -14.69 -8.33
N THR A 330 -17.69 -15.93 -7.87
CA THR A 330 -17.60 -17.11 -8.74
C THR A 330 -18.75 -17.19 -9.73
N SER A 331 -19.95 -16.73 -9.36
CA SER A 331 -21.09 -16.62 -10.29
C SER A 331 -20.81 -15.65 -11.44
N ILE A 332 -20.30 -14.45 -11.12
CA ILE A 332 -19.99 -13.45 -12.15
C ILE A 332 -18.85 -13.94 -13.05
N ASP A 333 -17.80 -14.53 -12.47
CA ASP A 333 -16.68 -15.08 -13.23
C ASP A 333 -17.17 -16.20 -14.19
N HIS A 334 -17.99 -17.14 -13.69
CA HIS A 334 -18.60 -18.20 -14.49
C HIS A 334 -19.46 -17.65 -15.64
N CYS A 335 -20.27 -16.61 -15.40
CA CYS A 335 -21.07 -15.99 -16.46
C CYS A 335 -20.20 -15.29 -17.51
N THR A 336 -19.11 -14.64 -17.10
CA THR A 336 -18.38 -13.70 -17.97
C THR A 336 -17.20 -14.32 -18.72
N ILE A 337 -16.74 -15.51 -18.33
CA ILE A 337 -15.53 -16.15 -18.90
C ILE A 337 -15.56 -16.36 -20.42
N HIS A 338 -16.74 -16.57 -21.01
CA HIS A 338 -16.91 -16.80 -22.45
C HIS A 338 -17.69 -15.66 -23.16
N MET A 339 -17.93 -14.54 -22.47
CA MET A 339 -18.66 -13.42 -23.05
C MET A 339 -17.75 -12.54 -23.92
N THR A 340 -18.29 -12.06 -25.02
CA THR A 340 -17.68 -10.98 -25.83
C THR A 340 -17.68 -9.65 -25.07
N GLU A 341 -16.87 -8.67 -25.52
CA GLU A 341 -16.85 -7.34 -24.91
C GLU A 341 -18.24 -6.68 -24.88
N GLU A 342 -19.07 -6.89 -25.91
CA GLU A 342 -20.43 -6.33 -25.95
C GLU A 342 -21.36 -7.03 -24.97
N GLN A 343 -21.29 -8.36 -24.87
CA GLN A 343 -22.05 -9.11 -23.87
C GLN A 343 -21.66 -8.74 -22.44
N ILE A 344 -20.37 -8.50 -22.16
CA ILE A 344 -19.89 -8.03 -20.85
C ILE A 344 -20.49 -6.66 -20.50
N LYS A 345 -20.64 -5.75 -21.47
CA LYS A 345 -21.31 -4.47 -21.23
C LYS A 345 -22.76 -4.70 -20.86
N ILE A 346 -23.51 -5.43 -21.69
CA ILE A 346 -24.92 -5.75 -21.44
C ILE A 346 -25.06 -6.36 -20.05
N PHE A 347 -24.26 -7.38 -19.72
CA PHE A 347 -24.26 -8.05 -18.43
C PHE A 347 -24.02 -7.08 -17.26
N SER A 348 -23.03 -6.20 -17.40
CA SER A 348 -22.68 -5.21 -16.36
C SER A 348 -23.80 -4.20 -16.12
N TYR A 349 -24.46 -3.73 -17.18
CA TYR A 349 -25.58 -2.80 -17.08
C TYR A 349 -26.84 -3.49 -16.58
N THR A 350 -27.14 -4.72 -17.00
CA THR A 350 -28.27 -5.51 -16.46
C THR A 350 -28.12 -5.74 -14.96
N LEU A 351 -26.92 -6.08 -14.46
CA LEU A 351 -26.65 -6.14 -13.01
C LEU A 351 -26.98 -4.79 -12.34
N TRP A 352 -26.57 -3.67 -12.95
CA TRP A 352 -26.89 -2.35 -12.40
C TRP A 352 -28.41 -2.11 -12.40
N GLU A 353 -29.10 -2.33 -13.52
CA GLU A 353 -30.54 -2.07 -13.64
C GLU A 353 -31.35 -2.90 -12.64
N ILE A 354 -31.02 -4.19 -12.47
CA ILE A 354 -31.60 -5.04 -11.41
C ILE A 354 -31.40 -4.41 -10.03
N TRP A 355 -30.20 -3.88 -9.74
CA TRP A 355 -29.92 -3.21 -8.46
C TRP A 355 -30.73 -1.92 -8.28
N LYS A 356 -30.89 -1.11 -9.33
CA LYS A 356 -31.70 0.11 -9.28
C LYS A 356 -33.18 -0.21 -9.05
N ALA A 357 -33.74 -1.11 -9.85
CA ALA A 357 -35.13 -1.52 -9.75
C ALA A 357 -35.44 -2.13 -8.38
N ARG A 358 -34.54 -2.97 -7.84
CA ARG A 358 -34.65 -3.46 -6.46
C ARG A 358 -34.70 -2.31 -5.46
N ASN A 359 -33.79 -1.34 -5.55
CA ASN A 359 -33.77 -0.22 -4.60
C ASN A 359 -35.00 0.66 -4.71
N GLU A 360 -35.51 0.88 -5.92
CA GLU A 360 -36.75 1.61 -6.15
C GLU A 360 -37.95 0.89 -5.52
N ALA A 361 -38.08 -0.42 -5.75
CA ALA A 361 -39.12 -1.24 -5.12
C ALA A 361 -39.05 -1.20 -3.59
N VAL A 362 -37.86 -1.32 -3.01
CA VAL A 362 -37.67 -1.34 -1.54
C VAL A 362 -37.88 0.04 -0.90
N ILE A 363 -37.43 1.13 -1.55
CA ILE A 363 -37.49 2.48 -0.98
C ILE A 363 -38.84 3.17 -1.27
N GLN A 364 -39.41 2.95 -2.46
CA GLN A 364 -40.65 3.60 -2.90
C GLN A 364 -41.89 2.70 -2.76
N TYR A 365 -41.75 1.51 -2.19
CA TYR A 365 -42.83 0.51 -2.07
C TYR A 365 -43.51 0.18 -3.40
N LYS A 366 -42.77 0.24 -4.51
CA LYS A 366 -43.26 -0.12 -5.85
C LYS A 366 -43.19 -1.63 -6.06
N ARG A 367 -44.11 -2.17 -6.86
CA ARG A 367 -44.03 -3.55 -7.34
C ARG A 367 -42.95 -3.68 -8.41
N PHE A 368 -42.30 -4.84 -8.44
CA PHE A 368 -41.22 -5.14 -9.35
C PHE A 368 -41.78 -5.94 -10.53
N GLU A 369 -41.87 -5.34 -11.71
CA GLU A 369 -42.21 -6.07 -12.94
C GLU A 369 -40.93 -6.32 -13.76
N PRO A 370 -40.53 -7.58 -13.98
CA PRO A 370 -39.29 -7.90 -14.69
C PRO A 370 -39.20 -7.35 -16.12
N VAL A 371 -40.33 -7.03 -16.75
CA VAL A 371 -40.41 -6.51 -18.13
C VAL A 371 -39.98 -5.03 -18.20
N GLU A 372 -40.02 -4.30 -17.08
CA GLU A 372 -39.66 -2.88 -17.01
C GLU A 372 -38.12 -2.64 -16.88
N ILE A 373 -37.32 -3.70 -16.83
CA ILE A 373 -35.88 -3.71 -16.53
C ILE A 373 -35.11 -4.32 -17.71
#